data_AF-A0A1C6L2C7-F1
#
_entry.id   AF-A0A1C6L2C7-F1
#
_cell.length_a   1.000
_cell.length_b   1.000
_cell.length_c   1.000
_cell.angle_alpha   90.00
_cell.angle_beta   90.00
_cell.angle_gamma   90.00
#
_symmetry.space_group_name_H-M   'P 1'
#
loop_
_entity.id
_entity.type
_entity.pdbx_description
1 polymer ?
#
loop_
_entity_poly.entity_id
_entity_poly.type
_entity_poly.pdbx_seq_one_letter_code
_entity_poly.pdbx_strand_id
1 'polypeptide(L)'
;MKNILNKCDNELRVSKVDGFLAVFMIGYVFFSTAIGRYIVFDLALWDKFASYFNNRLFAKFLFQIPLSFFEVFPIFIILKYRKQSLKSIGFNKNQILKQIIIGVILYIPLYLILLILNWKSGININLDSMSIWSFLYMLIEIALVEEIIFRGFLQQRLQGLIKNKYVNLLVVAFVFGIIHIPFILAQSNLTFVQVFILVIPKMIMHIYFVGIYKAGNNSVLSATIAHGVNNFIATL
;
A
#
# COMPACT_ATOMS: atom_id res chain seq x y z
N MET A 1 9.83 -37.38 18.27
CA MET A 1 10.02 -35.95 17.92
C MET A 1 9.84 -35.65 16.42
N LYS A 2 9.13 -36.48 15.64
CA LYS A 2 9.06 -36.40 14.16
C LYS A 2 7.72 -35.95 13.59
N ASN A 3 6.86 -35.30 14.40
CA ASN A 3 5.48 -34.92 14.00
C ASN A 3 5.10 -33.45 14.28
N ILE A 4 6.06 -32.54 14.39
CA ILE A 4 5.77 -31.09 14.53
C ILE A 4 5.96 -30.32 13.20
N LEU A 5 6.46 -30.97 12.14
CA LEU A 5 6.73 -30.32 10.84
C LEU A 5 5.58 -30.39 9.81
N ASN A 6 4.43 -30.97 10.15
CA ASN A 6 3.26 -31.06 9.26
C ASN A 6 2.19 -29.99 9.52
N LYS A 7 2.59 -28.81 10.01
CA LYS A 7 1.85 -27.57 9.76
C LYS A 7 2.37 -26.95 8.46
N CYS A 8 2.39 -27.74 7.39
CA CYS A 8 2.61 -27.19 6.05
C CYS A 8 1.46 -26.23 5.79
N ASP A 9 1.85 -24.97 5.66
CA ASP A 9 1.04 -23.86 5.23
C ASP A 9 0.08 -24.30 4.11
N ASN A 10 -1.15 -23.77 4.13
CA ASN A 10 -1.93 -23.63 2.90
C ASN A 10 -1.17 -22.61 2.02
N GLU A 11 0.01 -22.97 1.52
CA GLU A 11 0.80 -22.16 0.61
C GLU A 11 -0.05 -21.94 -0.62
N LEU A 12 -0.25 -20.67 -0.95
CA LEU A 12 -0.87 -20.28 -2.20
C LEU A 12 -0.09 -20.99 -3.32
N ARG A 13 -0.72 -21.94 -4.01
CA ARG A 13 -0.11 -22.57 -5.18
C ARG A 13 -0.09 -21.56 -6.32
N VAL A 14 1.06 -20.92 -6.52
CA VAL A 14 1.26 -19.89 -7.56
C VAL A 14 1.71 -20.55 -8.87
N SER A 15 0.89 -20.40 -9.91
CA SER A 15 1.21 -20.87 -11.27
C SER A 15 1.81 -19.77 -12.14
N LYS A 16 2.31 -20.12 -13.33
CA LYS A 16 2.77 -19.12 -14.32
C LYS A 16 1.68 -18.11 -14.69
N VAL A 17 0.43 -18.57 -14.77
CA VAL A 17 -0.74 -17.71 -15.04
C VAL A 17 -0.88 -16.64 -13.98
N ASP A 18 -0.72 -16.99 -12.69
CA ASP A 18 -0.80 -16.01 -11.61
C ASP A 18 0.29 -14.94 -11.72
N GLY A 19 1.48 -15.31 -12.21
CA GLY A 19 2.55 -14.36 -12.48
C GLY A 19 2.27 -13.42 -13.66
N PHE A 20 1.65 -13.90 -14.74
CA PHE A 20 1.18 -13.01 -15.82
C PHE A 20 0.05 -12.08 -15.35
N LEU A 21 -0.85 -12.57 -14.50
CA LEU A 21 -1.88 -11.73 -13.87
C LEU A 21 -1.27 -10.66 -12.95
N ALA A 22 -0.16 -10.95 -12.26
CA ALA A 22 0.59 -9.95 -11.53
C ALA A 22 1.17 -8.86 -12.45
N VAL A 23 1.75 -9.24 -13.60
CA VAL A 23 2.24 -8.27 -14.60
C VAL A 23 1.10 -7.41 -15.16
N PHE A 24 -0.05 -8.03 -15.47
CA PHE A 24 -1.26 -7.30 -15.85
C PHE A 24 -1.67 -6.29 -14.77
N MET A 25 -1.69 -6.70 -13.50
CA MET A 25 -2.04 -5.81 -12.39
C MET A 25 -1.07 -4.65 -12.23
N ILE A 26 0.23 -4.84 -12.51
CA ILE A 26 1.19 -3.73 -12.53
C ILE A 26 0.77 -2.69 -13.58
N GLY A 27 0.52 -3.13 -14.82
CA GLY A 27 0.06 -2.23 -15.88
C GLY A 27 -1.26 -1.53 -15.54
N TYR A 28 -2.19 -2.27 -14.91
CA TYR A 28 -3.46 -1.72 -14.46
C TYR A 28 -3.29 -0.63 -13.39
N VAL A 29 -2.44 -0.85 -12.38
CA VAL A 29 -2.18 0.14 -11.33
C VAL A 29 -1.56 1.41 -11.91
N PHE A 30 -0.60 1.28 -12.84
CA PHE A 30 -0.07 2.44 -13.56
C PHE A 30 -1.16 3.23 -14.30
N PHE A 31 -2.05 2.52 -14.99
CA PHE A 31 -3.17 3.10 -15.71
C PHE A 31 -4.17 3.78 -14.77
N SER A 32 -4.55 3.14 -13.66
CA SER A 32 -5.47 3.71 -12.68
C SER A 32 -4.89 4.94 -11.99
N THR A 33 -3.60 4.94 -11.63
CA THR A 33 -2.92 6.13 -11.08
C THR A 33 -2.88 7.27 -12.09
N ALA A 34 -2.63 6.99 -13.37
CA ALA A 34 -2.65 8.00 -14.43
C ALA A 34 -4.04 8.60 -14.64
N ILE A 35 -5.10 7.77 -14.63
CA ILE A 35 -6.49 8.25 -14.67
C ILE A 35 -6.82 9.08 -13.43
N GLY A 36 -6.45 8.61 -12.23
CA GLY A 36 -6.69 9.33 -10.99
C GLY A 36 -6.06 10.72 -11.01
N ARG A 37 -4.81 10.82 -11.50
CA ARG A 37 -4.15 12.11 -11.76
C ARG A 37 -4.98 12.98 -12.72
N TYR A 38 -5.37 12.45 -13.87
CA TYR A 38 -6.14 13.20 -14.87
C TYR A 38 -7.47 13.74 -14.30
N ILE A 39 -8.19 12.90 -13.55
CA ILE A 39 -9.44 13.27 -12.86
C ILE A 39 -9.21 14.39 -11.84
N VAL A 40 -8.17 14.28 -11.01
CA VAL A 40 -7.91 15.20 -9.91
C VAL A 40 -7.36 16.53 -10.41
N PHE A 41 -6.33 16.52 -11.25
CA PHE A 41 -5.58 17.72 -11.63
C PHE A 41 -6.08 18.34 -12.95
N ASP A 42 -6.27 17.52 -13.99
CA ASP A 42 -6.53 18.06 -15.33
C ASP A 42 -8.02 18.43 -15.51
N LEU A 43 -8.93 17.66 -14.92
CA LEU A 43 -10.37 17.98 -14.91
C LEU A 43 -10.81 18.85 -13.72
N ALA A 44 -9.92 19.06 -12.74
CA ALA A 44 -10.19 19.74 -11.47
C ALA A 44 -11.47 19.24 -10.77
N LEU A 45 -11.79 17.95 -10.91
CA LEU A 45 -13.03 17.38 -10.35
C LEU A 45 -12.99 17.36 -8.83
N TRP A 46 -11.80 17.23 -8.25
CA TRP A 46 -11.62 17.32 -6.80
C TRP A 46 -12.12 18.66 -6.24
N ASP A 47 -11.69 19.79 -6.81
CA ASP A 47 -12.06 21.11 -6.28
C ASP A 47 -13.54 21.41 -6.46
N LYS A 48 -14.12 21.03 -7.61
CA LYS A 48 -15.57 21.13 -7.85
C LYS A 48 -16.37 20.24 -6.90
N PHE A 49 -15.89 19.04 -6.59
CA PHE A 49 -16.56 18.15 -5.64
C PHE A 49 -16.46 18.68 -4.22
N ALA A 50 -15.26 19.10 -3.81
CA ALA A 50 -14.99 19.60 -2.47
C ALA A 50 -15.76 20.89 -2.13
N SER A 51 -16.12 21.72 -3.12
CA SER A 51 -16.92 22.94 -2.89
C SER A 51 -18.34 22.67 -2.40
N TYR A 52 -18.86 21.45 -2.55
CA TYR A 52 -20.17 21.07 -2.00
C TYR A 52 -20.15 20.69 -0.52
N PHE A 53 -18.98 20.71 0.13
CA PHE A 53 -18.82 20.25 1.51
C PHE A 53 -18.13 21.30 2.38
N ASN A 54 -18.62 21.45 3.61
CA ASN A 54 -17.99 22.31 4.62
C ASN A 54 -16.68 21.71 5.15
N ASN A 55 -16.55 20.38 5.16
CA ASN A 55 -15.36 19.68 5.61
C ASN A 55 -14.63 19.06 4.41
N ARG A 56 -13.53 19.68 3.98
CA ARG A 56 -12.73 19.22 2.84
C ARG A 56 -12.07 17.85 3.10
N LEU A 57 -11.73 17.49 4.34
CA LEU A 57 -11.14 16.19 4.65
C LEU A 57 -12.16 15.06 4.51
N PHE A 58 -13.40 15.30 4.94
CA PHE A 58 -14.52 14.39 4.70
C PHE A 58 -14.82 14.25 3.20
N ALA A 59 -14.87 15.35 2.47
CA ALA A 59 -15.04 15.33 1.02
C ALA A 59 -13.93 14.53 0.33
N LYS A 60 -12.68 14.67 0.79
CA LYS A 60 -11.52 13.93 0.25
C LYS A 60 -11.69 12.43 0.45
N PHE A 61 -12.09 12.02 1.65
CA PHE A 61 -12.40 10.63 1.94
C PHE A 61 -13.49 10.09 1.02
N LEU A 62 -14.62 10.78 0.87
CA LEU A 62 -15.71 10.36 -0.01
C LEU A 62 -15.33 10.31 -1.51
N PHE A 63 -14.59 11.32 -1.97
CA PHE A 63 -14.16 11.41 -3.37
C PHE A 63 -13.23 10.27 -3.75
N GLN A 64 -12.41 9.79 -2.81
CA GLN A 64 -11.42 8.75 -3.05
C GLN A 64 -12.05 7.35 -3.14
N ILE A 65 -13.15 7.09 -2.43
CA ILE A 65 -13.80 5.76 -2.37
C ILE A 65 -13.94 5.11 -3.76
N PRO A 66 -14.56 5.75 -4.77
CA PRO A 66 -14.70 5.13 -6.10
C PRO A 66 -13.35 4.82 -6.77
N LEU A 67 -12.35 5.68 -6.57
CA LEU A 67 -11.00 5.50 -7.15
C LEU A 67 -10.29 4.31 -6.51
N SER A 68 -10.35 4.19 -5.19
CA SER A 68 -9.77 3.07 -4.44
C SER A 68 -10.44 1.75 -4.79
N PHE A 69 -11.78 1.75 -4.89
CA PHE A 69 -12.52 0.56 -5.33
C PHE A 69 -12.12 0.15 -6.74
N PHE A 70 -12.03 1.11 -7.67
CA PHE A 70 -11.56 0.85 -9.02
C PHE A 70 -10.18 0.19 -9.00
N GLU A 71 -9.22 0.73 -8.25
CA GLU A 71 -7.85 0.22 -8.18
C GLU A 71 -7.75 -1.25 -7.70
N VAL A 72 -8.54 -1.64 -6.71
CA VAL A 72 -8.51 -3.04 -6.20
C VAL A 72 -9.48 -3.98 -6.91
N PHE A 73 -10.44 -3.46 -7.68
CA PHE A 73 -11.52 -4.24 -8.26
C PHE A 73 -11.05 -5.45 -9.10
N PRO A 74 -10.03 -5.32 -9.99
CA PRO A 74 -9.58 -6.46 -10.78
C PRO A 74 -9.02 -7.60 -9.94
N ILE A 75 -8.47 -7.34 -8.75
CA ILE A 75 -7.99 -8.39 -7.85
C ILE A 75 -9.15 -9.31 -7.45
N PHE A 76 -10.30 -8.76 -7.08
CA PHE A 76 -11.46 -9.56 -6.69
C PHE A 76 -12.03 -10.37 -7.85
N ILE A 77 -12.02 -9.80 -9.06
CA ILE A 77 -12.36 -10.53 -10.29
C ILE A 77 -11.42 -11.71 -10.48
N ILE A 78 -10.10 -11.48 -10.42
CA ILE A 78 -9.08 -12.50 -10.57
C ILE A 78 -9.26 -13.61 -9.51
N LEU A 79 -9.47 -13.25 -8.25
CA LEU A 79 -9.71 -14.22 -7.18
C LEU A 79 -10.91 -15.12 -7.48
N LYS A 80 -12.02 -14.53 -7.94
CA LYS A 80 -13.23 -15.28 -8.33
C LYS A 80 -12.95 -16.26 -9.47
N TYR A 81 -12.31 -15.82 -10.55
CA TYR A 81 -12.00 -16.69 -11.70
C TYR A 81 -10.97 -17.77 -11.35
N ARG A 82 -9.98 -17.46 -10.51
CA ARG A 82 -8.96 -18.41 -10.04
C ARG A 82 -9.45 -19.29 -8.89
N LYS A 83 -10.68 -19.10 -8.41
CA LYS A 83 -11.25 -19.80 -7.24
C LYS A 83 -10.35 -19.69 -6.00
N GLN A 84 -9.71 -18.54 -5.83
CA GLN A 84 -8.82 -18.23 -4.72
C GLN A 84 -9.59 -17.48 -3.62
N SER A 85 -9.34 -17.80 -2.35
CA SER A 85 -9.99 -17.14 -1.22
C SER A 85 -9.32 -15.79 -0.88
N LEU A 86 -10.02 -14.94 -0.12
CA LEU A 86 -9.45 -13.68 0.40
C LEU A 86 -8.20 -13.90 1.27
N LYS A 87 -8.06 -15.07 1.88
CA LYS A 87 -6.83 -15.45 2.61
C LYS A 87 -5.59 -15.43 1.71
N SER A 88 -5.75 -15.68 0.40
CA SER A 88 -4.65 -15.66 -0.58
C SER A 88 -4.08 -14.26 -0.88
N ILE A 89 -4.77 -13.21 -0.43
CA ILE A 89 -4.30 -11.83 -0.49
C ILE A 89 -4.10 -11.26 0.92
N GLY A 90 -3.96 -12.13 1.93
CA GLY A 90 -3.58 -11.76 3.29
C GLY A 90 -4.74 -11.32 4.19
N PHE A 91 -6.00 -11.46 3.79
CA PHE A 91 -7.13 -11.32 4.74
C PHE A 91 -7.19 -12.54 5.65
N ASN A 92 -6.40 -12.51 6.72
CA ASN A 92 -6.27 -13.58 7.69
C ASN A 92 -7.04 -13.23 8.97
N LYS A 93 -8.11 -13.99 9.27
CA LYS A 93 -8.92 -13.78 10.49
C LYS A 93 -8.28 -14.38 11.75
N ASN A 94 -7.15 -15.08 11.63
CA ASN A 94 -6.52 -15.74 12.76
C ASN A 94 -5.68 -14.75 13.57
N GLN A 95 -5.90 -14.70 14.88
CA GLN A 95 -5.10 -13.87 15.81
C GLN A 95 -5.11 -12.37 15.44
N ILE A 96 -6.29 -11.82 15.11
CA ILE A 96 -6.44 -10.40 14.72
C ILE A 96 -5.77 -9.44 15.71
N LEU A 97 -5.97 -9.66 17.01
CA LEU A 97 -5.33 -8.83 18.04
C LEU A 97 -3.80 -8.84 17.93
N LYS A 98 -3.19 -10.01 17.69
CA LYS A 98 -1.75 -10.13 17.48
C LYS A 98 -1.30 -9.35 16.24
N GLN A 99 -2.06 -9.40 15.15
CA GLN A 99 -1.75 -8.67 13.92
C GLN A 99 -1.79 -7.16 14.15
N ILE A 100 -2.76 -6.66 14.93
CA ILE A 100 -2.86 -5.26 15.34
C ILE A 100 -1.64 -4.86 16.17
N ILE A 101 -1.32 -5.64 17.21
CA ILE A 101 -0.16 -5.40 18.08
C ILE A 101 1.13 -5.35 17.27
N ILE A 102 1.32 -6.28 16.33
CA ILE A 102 2.50 -6.29 15.45
C ILE A 102 2.57 -5.02 14.59
N GLY A 103 1.44 -4.58 14.00
CA GLY A 103 1.40 -3.34 13.22
C GLY A 103 1.78 -2.11 14.05
N VAL A 104 1.25 -2.01 15.27
CA VAL A 104 1.57 -0.90 16.20
C VAL A 104 3.03 -0.93 16.64
N ILE A 105 3.54 -2.09 17.07
CA ILE A 105 4.92 -2.22 17.56
C ILE A 105 5.92 -1.95 16.43
N LEU A 106 5.68 -2.50 15.24
CA LEU A 106 6.58 -2.32 14.10
C LEU A 106 6.39 -0.97 13.39
N TYR A 107 5.46 -0.12 13.82
CA TYR A 107 5.47 1.28 13.43
C TYR A 107 6.52 2.10 14.22
N ILE A 108 6.81 1.73 15.47
CA ILE A 108 7.69 2.50 16.37
C ILE A 108 9.06 2.82 15.74
N PRO A 109 9.77 1.88 15.08
CA PRO A 109 11.04 2.20 14.44
C PRO A 109 10.93 3.28 13.35
N LEU A 110 9.82 3.33 12.59
CA LEU A 110 9.59 4.35 11.58
C LEU A 110 9.42 5.73 12.21
N TYR A 111 8.67 5.79 13.32
CA TYR A 111 8.51 7.01 14.10
C TYR A 111 9.86 7.50 14.66
N LEU A 112 10.68 6.61 15.21
CA LEU A 112 12.01 6.98 15.71
C LEU A 112 12.91 7.53 14.62
N ILE A 113 12.88 6.95 13.42
CA ILE A 113 13.60 7.48 12.25
C ILE A 113 13.11 8.90 11.93
N LEU A 114 11.79 9.13 11.92
CA LEU A 114 11.21 10.45 11.68
C LEU A 114 11.72 11.49 12.72
N LEU A 115 11.75 11.12 14.01
CA LEU A 115 12.27 11.99 15.08
C LEU A 115 13.75 12.33 14.87
N ILE A 116 14.57 11.34 14.51
CA ILE A 116 16.01 11.51 14.27
C ILE A 116 16.24 12.45 13.09
N LEU A 117 15.52 12.24 11.97
CA LEU A 117 15.66 13.05 10.76
C LEU A 117 15.25 14.52 10.98
N ASN A 118 14.29 14.78 11.87
CA ASN A 118 13.78 16.12 12.16
C ASN A 118 14.32 16.74 13.46
N TRP A 119 15.31 16.11 14.10
CA TRP A 119 15.83 16.57 15.40
C TRP A 119 16.31 18.03 15.38
N LYS A 120 16.96 18.44 14.29
CA LYS A 120 17.52 19.80 14.15
C LYS A 120 16.48 20.83 13.70
N SER A 121 15.55 20.45 12.83
CA SER A 121 14.50 21.33 12.31
C SER A 121 13.34 21.53 13.29
N GLY A 122 13.25 20.66 14.31
CA GLY A 122 12.05 20.54 15.12
C GLY A 122 10.93 19.81 14.39
N ILE A 123 9.89 19.46 15.14
CA ILE A 123 8.68 18.82 14.60
C ILE A 123 7.58 19.86 14.66
N ASN A 124 7.14 20.31 13.48
CA ASN A 124 5.96 21.15 13.38
C ASN A 124 4.77 20.24 13.07
N ILE A 125 3.77 20.24 13.95
CA ILE A 125 2.58 19.39 13.85
C ILE A 125 1.42 20.28 13.41
N ASN A 126 0.93 20.08 12.20
CA ASN A 126 -0.29 20.66 11.68
C ASN A 126 -1.51 19.97 12.30
N LEU A 127 -2.04 20.54 13.37
CA LEU A 127 -3.22 19.98 14.03
C LEU A 127 -4.49 20.07 13.17
N ASP A 128 -4.53 20.91 12.14
CA ASP A 128 -5.69 21.00 11.24
C ASP A 128 -5.86 19.75 10.38
N SER A 129 -4.77 19.02 10.10
CA SER A 129 -4.83 17.73 9.40
C SER A 129 -5.16 16.55 10.33
N MET A 130 -5.11 16.76 11.66
CA MET A 130 -5.42 15.77 12.69
C MET A 130 -6.93 15.54 12.81
N SER A 131 -7.49 14.89 11.79
CA SER A 131 -8.91 14.54 11.69
C SER A 131 -9.11 13.04 11.58
N ILE A 132 -10.23 12.54 12.12
CA ILE A 132 -10.67 11.16 11.89
C ILE A 132 -10.79 10.86 10.38
N TRP A 133 -11.18 11.84 9.57
CA TRP A 133 -11.30 11.65 8.12
C TRP A 133 -9.95 11.51 7.43
N SER A 134 -8.94 12.27 7.86
CA SER A 134 -7.56 12.11 7.38
C SER A 134 -6.99 10.75 7.79
N PHE A 135 -7.25 10.32 9.03
CA PHE A 135 -6.82 9.01 9.52
C PHE A 135 -7.47 7.87 8.73
N LEU A 136 -8.80 7.91 8.54
CA LEU A 136 -9.53 6.89 7.77
C LEU A 136 -9.10 6.87 6.30
N TYR A 137 -8.88 8.04 5.69
CA TYR A 137 -8.33 8.15 4.35
C TYR A 137 -6.95 7.47 4.25
N MET A 138 -6.03 7.76 5.17
CA MET A 138 -4.70 7.14 5.14
C MET A 138 -4.71 5.64 5.44
N LEU A 139 -5.61 5.19 6.33
CA LEU A 139 -5.69 3.79 6.73
C LEU A 139 -6.41 2.92 5.69
N ILE A 140 -7.56 3.36 5.18
CA ILE A 140 -8.45 2.54 4.34
C ILE A 140 -8.20 2.79 2.86
N GLU A 141 -8.11 4.05 2.44
CA GLU A 141 -8.05 4.40 1.01
C GLU A 141 -6.62 4.31 0.46
N ILE A 142 -5.61 4.60 1.29
CA ILE A 142 -4.20 4.51 0.88
C ILE A 142 -3.59 3.19 1.35
N ALA A 143 -3.39 3.02 2.66
CA ALA A 143 -2.59 1.92 3.18
C ALA A 143 -3.22 0.56 2.85
N LEU A 144 -4.50 0.34 3.16
CA LEU A 144 -5.13 -0.95 2.91
C LEU A 144 -5.14 -1.32 1.42
N VAL A 145 -5.44 -0.37 0.54
CA VAL A 145 -5.42 -0.55 -0.93
C VAL A 145 -4.04 -0.99 -1.40
N GLU A 146 -2.99 -0.25 -1.02
CA GLU A 146 -1.62 -0.57 -1.38
C GLU A 146 -1.15 -1.90 -0.77
N GLU A 147 -1.54 -2.22 0.47
CA GLU A 147 -1.19 -3.50 1.09
C GLU A 147 -1.84 -4.69 0.36
N ILE A 148 -3.12 -4.57 -0.04
CA ILE A 148 -3.81 -5.60 -0.82
C ILE A 148 -3.10 -5.82 -2.16
N ILE A 149 -2.79 -4.74 -2.88
CA ILE A 149 -2.16 -4.80 -4.20
C ILE A 149 -0.74 -5.37 -4.08
N PHE A 150 0.11 -4.73 -3.29
CA PHE A 150 1.54 -5.03 -3.32
C PHE A 150 1.90 -6.26 -2.50
N ARG A 151 1.37 -6.42 -1.28
CA ARG A 151 1.77 -7.51 -0.38
C ARG A 151 0.86 -8.71 -0.53
N GLY A 152 -0.45 -8.47 -0.60
CA GLY A 152 -1.46 -9.50 -0.80
C GLY A 152 -1.40 -10.12 -2.20
N PHE A 153 -1.30 -9.31 -3.24
CA PHE A 153 -1.41 -9.78 -4.61
C PHE A 153 -0.05 -9.94 -5.33
N LEU A 154 0.65 -8.83 -5.60
CA LEU A 154 1.84 -8.79 -6.45
C LEU A 154 3.01 -9.60 -5.87
N GLN A 155 3.37 -9.37 -4.61
CA GLN A 155 4.50 -10.05 -3.94
C GLN A 155 4.33 -11.58 -3.92
N GLN A 156 3.10 -12.07 -3.82
CA GLN A 156 2.79 -13.49 -3.84
C GLN A 156 2.80 -14.04 -5.26
N ARG A 157 2.07 -13.39 -6.18
CA ARG A 157 1.74 -13.96 -7.49
C ARG A 157 2.85 -13.81 -8.52
N LEU A 158 3.68 -12.77 -8.42
CA LEU A 158 4.82 -12.60 -9.32
C LEU A 158 5.87 -13.72 -9.18
N GLN A 159 5.83 -14.49 -8.08
CA GLN A 159 6.62 -15.74 -7.93
C GLN A 159 6.24 -16.83 -8.93
N GLY A 160 5.10 -16.69 -9.62
CA GLY A 160 4.74 -17.50 -10.77
C GLY A 160 5.79 -17.43 -11.89
N LEU A 161 6.42 -16.26 -12.06
CA LEU A 161 7.47 -15.97 -13.04
C LEU A 161 8.85 -15.86 -12.38
N ILE A 162 8.97 -15.21 -11.23
CA ILE A 162 10.25 -14.96 -10.54
C ILE A 162 10.38 -15.89 -9.32
N LYS A 163 11.01 -17.05 -9.51
CA LYS A 163 11.12 -18.07 -8.44
C LYS A 163 12.00 -17.66 -7.27
N ASN A 164 13.03 -16.85 -7.51
CA ASN A 164 13.89 -16.37 -6.43
C ASN A 164 13.14 -15.31 -5.59
N LYS A 165 12.87 -15.63 -4.32
CA LYS A 165 12.12 -14.77 -3.40
C LYS A 165 12.74 -13.39 -3.18
N TYR A 166 14.07 -13.27 -3.24
CA TYR A 166 14.78 -12.00 -3.06
C TYR A 166 14.72 -11.14 -4.32
N VAL A 167 14.89 -11.75 -5.49
CA VAL A 167 14.70 -11.05 -6.77
C VAL A 167 13.25 -10.56 -6.90
N ASN A 168 12.28 -11.41 -6.55
CA ASN A 168 10.87 -11.03 -6.54
C ASN A 168 10.58 -9.87 -5.56
N LEU A 169 11.20 -9.88 -4.37
CA LEU A 169 11.10 -8.77 -3.43
C LEU A 169 11.64 -7.46 -4.01
N LEU A 170 12.83 -7.49 -4.62
CA LEU A 170 13.46 -6.30 -5.20
C LEU A 170 12.67 -5.77 -6.40
N VAL A 171 12.13 -6.65 -7.25
CA VAL A 171 11.30 -6.23 -8.39
C VAL A 171 10.01 -5.56 -7.93
N VAL A 172 9.31 -6.14 -6.94
CA VAL A 172 8.07 -5.51 -6.44
C VAL A 172 8.37 -4.22 -5.67
N ALA A 173 9.49 -4.15 -4.94
CA ALA A 173 9.96 -2.90 -4.32
C ALA A 173 10.21 -1.81 -5.37
N PHE A 174 10.88 -2.16 -6.47
CA PHE A 174 11.11 -1.23 -7.57
C PHE A 174 9.79 -0.75 -8.17
N VAL A 175 8.87 -1.67 -8.48
CA VAL A 175 7.51 -1.36 -8.99
C VAL A 175 6.77 -0.42 -8.03
N PHE A 176 6.80 -0.70 -6.73
CA PHE A 176 6.19 0.16 -5.70
C PHE A 176 6.75 1.59 -5.73
N GLY A 177 8.05 1.76 -5.92
CA GLY A 177 8.65 3.09 -6.08
C GLY A 177 8.16 3.80 -7.35
N ILE A 178 8.25 3.14 -8.50
CA ILE A 178 7.99 3.78 -9.80
C ILE A 178 6.52 4.17 -10.02
N ILE A 179 5.55 3.48 -9.42
CA ILE A 179 4.13 3.86 -9.53
C ILE A 179 3.84 5.25 -8.95
N HIS A 180 4.69 5.76 -8.06
CA HIS A 180 4.52 7.08 -7.45
C HIS A 180 5.06 8.23 -8.32
N ILE A 181 5.92 7.93 -9.30
CA ILE A 181 6.58 8.95 -10.12
C ILE A 181 5.59 9.88 -10.84
N PRO A 182 4.53 9.38 -11.52
CA PRO A 182 3.62 10.26 -12.26
C PRO A 182 2.91 11.29 -11.37
N PHE A 183 2.55 10.90 -10.15
CA PHE A 183 1.86 11.77 -9.22
C PHE A 183 2.81 12.82 -8.61
N ILE A 184 4.04 12.43 -8.26
CA ILE A 184 5.05 13.36 -7.74
C ILE A 184 5.41 14.40 -8.81
N LEU A 185 5.58 13.98 -10.07
CA LEU A 185 5.84 14.90 -11.20
C LEU A 185 4.67 15.86 -11.43
N ALA A 186 3.43 15.43 -11.21
CA ALA A 186 2.26 16.30 -11.37
C ALA A 186 2.15 17.37 -10.27
N GLN A 187 2.73 17.12 -9.10
CA GLN A 187 2.64 17.99 -7.92
C GLN A 187 3.88 18.83 -7.66
N SER A 188 4.95 18.64 -8.42
CA SER A 188 6.24 19.28 -8.15
C SER A 188 6.89 19.78 -9.44
N ASN A 189 7.73 20.81 -9.30
CA ASN A 189 8.55 21.32 -10.41
C ASN A 189 9.89 20.55 -10.53
N LEU A 190 9.92 19.29 -10.09
CA LEU A 190 11.13 18.48 -10.05
C LEU A 190 11.38 17.79 -11.39
N THR A 191 12.66 17.60 -11.70
CA THR A 191 13.09 16.78 -12.83
C THR A 191 12.80 15.30 -12.57
N PHE A 192 12.70 14.51 -13.65
CA PHE A 192 12.53 13.06 -13.53
C PHE A 192 13.60 12.39 -12.64
N VAL A 193 14.87 12.83 -12.75
CA VAL A 193 15.97 12.29 -11.94
C VAL A 193 15.77 12.57 -10.46
N GLN A 194 15.36 13.79 -10.09
CA GLN A 194 15.07 14.13 -8.70
C GLN A 194 13.90 13.29 -8.16
N VAL A 195 12.83 13.15 -8.94
CA VAL A 195 11.69 12.30 -8.54
C VAL A 195 12.10 10.84 -8.40
N PHE A 196 12.96 10.32 -9.28
CA PHE A 196 13.49 8.96 -9.17
C PHE A 196 14.25 8.75 -7.85
N ILE A 197 15.07 9.72 -7.44
CA ILE A 197 15.76 9.68 -6.13
C ILE A 197 14.75 9.70 -4.98
N LEU A 198 13.69 10.52 -5.08
CA LEU A 198 12.64 10.63 -4.06
C LEU A 198 11.81 9.35 -3.87
N VAL A 199 11.76 8.45 -4.85
CA VAL A 199 11.04 7.17 -4.70
C VAL A 199 11.90 6.06 -4.10
N ILE A 200 13.22 6.23 -3.98
CA ILE A 200 14.11 5.24 -3.35
C ILE A 200 13.65 4.92 -1.91
N PRO A 201 13.35 5.90 -1.03
CA PRO A 201 12.79 5.62 0.29
C PRO A 201 11.51 4.79 0.23
N LYS A 202 10.63 5.00 -0.77
CA LYS A 202 9.41 4.20 -0.95
C LYS A 202 9.74 2.74 -1.28
N MET A 203 10.75 2.49 -2.11
CA MET A 203 11.23 1.12 -2.41
C MET A 203 11.75 0.42 -1.15
N ILE A 204 12.50 1.12 -0.30
CA ILE A 204 13.00 0.60 0.98
C ILE A 204 11.84 0.30 1.93
N MET A 205 10.86 1.22 2.00
CA MET A 205 9.66 1.05 2.82
C MET A 205 8.86 -0.19 2.40
N HIS A 206 8.76 -0.50 1.11
CA HIS A 206 8.12 -1.75 0.65
C HIS A 206 8.78 -2.98 1.27
N ILE A 207 10.11 -3.04 1.28
CA ILE A 207 10.86 -4.14 1.89
C ILE A 207 10.52 -4.27 3.38
N TYR A 208 10.49 -3.14 4.09
CA TYR A 208 10.11 -3.09 5.50
C TYR A 208 8.70 -3.62 5.75
N PHE A 209 7.72 -3.16 4.96
CA PHE A 209 6.33 -3.60 5.08
C PHE A 209 6.11 -5.06 4.68
N VAL A 210 6.92 -5.63 3.77
CA VAL A 210 6.95 -7.09 3.54
C VAL A 210 7.40 -7.83 4.80
N GLY A 211 8.34 -7.27 5.57
CA GLY A 211 8.75 -7.78 6.88
C GLY A 211 7.58 -7.79 7.87
N ILE A 212 6.85 -6.68 7.99
CA ILE A 212 5.67 -6.55 8.86
C ILE A 212 4.59 -7.55 8.45
N TYR A 213 4.26 -7.63 7.16
CA TYR A 213 3.28 -8.56 6.60
C TYR A 213 3.59 -10.01 7.02
N LYS A 214 4.87 -10.43 6.90
CA LYS A 214 5.31 -11.78 7.30
C LYS A 214 5.24 -11.99 8.81
N ALA A 215 5.70 -11.02 9.61
CA ALA A 215 5.62 -11.07 11.06
C ALA A 215 4.16 -11.21 11.54
N GLY A 216 3.24 -10.52 10.88
CA GLY A 216 1.80 -10.56 11.09
C GLY A 216 1.09 -11.80 10.53
N ASN A 217 1.81 -12.90 10.29
CA ASN A 217 1.26 -14.16 9.75
C ASN A 217 0.65 -13.99 8.35
N ASN A 218 1.43 -13.37 7.45
CA ASN A 218 1.04 -13.05 6.07
C ASN A 218 -0.29 -12.27 6.03
N SER A 219 -0.40 -11.25 6.89
CA SER A 219 -1.62 -10.46 7.01
C SER A 219 -1.42 -9.04 6.51
N VAL A 220 -2.30 -8.63 5.59
CA VAL A 220 -2.37 -7.23 5.15
C VAL A 220 -2.76 -6.30 6.29
N LEU A 221 -3.49 -6.77 7.31
CA LEU A 221 -3.93 -5.92 8.44
C LEU A 221 -2.75 -5.35 9.23
N SER A 222 -1.75 -6.19 9.53
CA SER A 222 -0.56 -5.76 10.29
C SER A 222 0.22 -4.67 9.57
N ALA A 223 0.45 -4.85 8.27
CA ALA A 223 1.14 -3.86 7.44
C ALA A 223 0.27 -2.62 7.22
N THR A 224 -1.06 -2.77 7.05
CA THR A 224 -2.01 -1.66 6.86
C THR A 224 -1.98 -0.72 8.06
N ILE A 225 -1.94 -1.27 9.27
CA ILE A 225 -1.89 -0.45 10.50
C ILE A 225 -0.58 0.33 10.57
N ALA A 226 0.56 -0.35 10.39
CA ALA A 226 1.87 0.33 10.44
C ALA A 226 1.99 1.40 9.36
N HIS A 227 1.55 1.08 8.14
CA HIS A 227 1.61 1.96 6.99
C HIS A 227 0.62 3.12 7.09
N GLY A 228 -0.62 2.88 7.47
CA GLY A 228 -1.65 3.90 7.65
C GLY A 228 -1.29 4.89 8.75
N VAL A 229 -0.77 4.41 9.88
CA VAL A 229 -0.26 5.30 10.95
C VAL A 229 0.94 6.10 10.46
N ASN A 230 1.88 5.48 9.76
CA ASN A 230 3.03 6.19 9.18
C ASN A 230 2.58 7.31 8.21
N ASN A 231 1.62 7.02 7.33
CA ASN A 231 1.12 8.00 6.37
C ASN A 231 0.33 9.11 7.06
N PHE A 232 -0.48 8.77 8.08
CA PHE A 232 -1.22 9.76 8.86
C PHE A 232 -0.28 10.71 9.61
N ILE A 233 0.71 10.18 10.32
CA ILE A 233 1.70 10.99 11.04
C ILE A 233 2.51 11.85 10.07
N ALA A 234 2.82 11.37 8.86
CA ALA A 234 3.48 12.18 7.84
C ALA A 234 2.59 13.32 7.27
N THR A 235 1.29 13.34 7.56
CA THR A 235 0.40 14.46 7.20
C THR A 235 0.19 15.48 8.32
N LEU A 236 0.60 15.15 9.53
CA LEU A 236 0.63 16.07 10.66
C LEU A 236 1.91 16.89 10.56
#